data_AF-A0A402AN67-F1
#
_entry.id   AF-A0A402AN67-F1
#
_cell.length_a   1.000
_cell.length_b   1.000
_cell.length_c   1.000
_cell.angle_alpha   90.00
_cell.angle_beta   90.00
_cell.angle_gamma   90.00
#
_symmetry.space_group_name_H-M   'P 1'
#
loop_
_entity.id
_entity.type
_entity.pdbx_description
1 polymer ?
#
loop_
_entity_poly.entity_id
_entity_poly.type
_entity_poly.pdbx_seq_one_letter_code
_entity_poly.pdbx_strand_id
1 'polypeptide(L)'
;MPPLGRALIDGGTIRLPRLIGLSRALDLILTGRPVGAQEALAMGLVNRVVPHGQARQAAEELAREISRFPQLCMRSDRLSAYEQFDLSFQEALANEFQHGVDVLQVEGATGAQKFASGAGRHGSFTLNEETGDS
;
A
#
# COMPACT_ATOMS: atom_id res chain seq x y z
N MET A 1 -10.92 15.39 27.36
CA MET A 1 -12.26 15.07 26.83
C MET A 1 -12.58 13.65 27.25
N PRO A 2 -13.70 13.37 27.96
CA PRO A 2 -14.03 12.02 28.37
C PRO A 2 -14.37 11.13 27.16
N PRO A 3 -14.10 9.82 27.21
CA PRO A 3 -14.40 8.91 26.09
C PRO A 3 -15.90 8.86 25.82
N LEU A 4 -16.28 8.88 24.54
CA LEU A 4 -17.67 8.97 24.07
C LEU A 4 -18.53 7.72 24.36
N GLY A 5 -17.98 6.69 25.00
CA GLY A 5 -18.71 5.46 25.37
C GLY A 5 -19.16 4.61 24.18
N ARG A 6 -18.51 4.72 23.02
CA ARG A 6 -18.85 3.96 21.80
C ARG A 6 -17.74 2.98 21.45
N ALA A 7 -18.13 1.75 21.12
CA ALA A 7 -17.21 0.75 20.59
C ALA A 7 -16.81 1.10 19.15
N LEU A 8 -15.61 0.64 18.75
CA LEU A 8 -15.15 0.74 17.37
C LEU A 8 -15.93 -0.26 16.50
N ILE A 9 -16.75 0.24 15.58
CA ILE A 9 -17.57 -0.58 14.67
C ILE A 9 -17.17 -0.47 13.19
N ASP A 10 -16.12 0.31 12.89
CA ASP A 10 -15.64 0.54 11.51
C ASP A 10 -14.38 -0.27 11.16
N GLY A 11 -14.10 -1.34 11.93
CA GLY A 11 -12.97 -2.24 11.71
C GLY A 11 -11.67 -1.86 12.42
N GLY A 12 -11.68 -0.86 13.31
CA GLY A 12 -10.49 -0.43 14.07
C GLY A 12 -9.89 -1.55 14.93
N THR A 13 -10.72 -2.40 15.52
CA THR A 13 -10.27 -3.58 16.30
C THR A 13 -9.67 -4.70 15.44
N ILE A 14 -9.86 -4.67 14.12
CA ILE A 14 -9.32 -5.65 13.18
C ILE A 14 -8.04 -5.12 12.54
N ARG A 15 -8.10 -3.90 11.99
CA ARG A 15 -7.00 -3.34 11.18
C ARG A 15 -5.86 -2.79 12.03
N LEU A 16 -6.16 -2.13 13.16
CA LEU A 16 -5.12 -1.50 13.96
C LEU A 16 -4.11 -2.51 14.53
N PRO A 17 -4.53 -3.67 15.11
CA PRO A 17 -3.57 -4.70 15.54
C PRO A 17 -2.73 -5.27 14.38
N ARG A 18 -3.31 -5.42 13.19
CA ARG A 18 -2.59 -5.89 11.98
C ARG A 18 -1.54 -4.87 11.50
N LEU A 19 -1.77 -3.57 11.72
CA LEU A 19 -0.86 -2.50 11.30
C LEU A 19 0.29 -2.24 12.29
N ILE A 20 -0.01 -2.12 13.59
CA ILE A 20 0.97 -1.64 14.59
C ILE A 20 1.27 -2.67 15.69
N GLY A 21 0.75 -3.89 15.56
CA GLY A 21 0.83 -4.94 16.56
C GLY A 21 -0.21 -4.78 17.68
N LEU A 22 -0.60 -5.92 18.28
CA LEU A 22 -1.68 -5.97 19.27
C LEU A 22 -1.42 -5.11 20.50
N SER A 23 -0.18 -5.09 21.03
CA SER A 23 0.16 -4.34 22.24
C SER A 23 -0.08 -2.84 22.09
N ARG A 24 0.44 -2.22 21.01
CA ARG A 24 0.23 -0.79 20.75
C ARG A 24 -1.21 -0.48 20.39
N ALA A 25 -1.87 -1.38 19.65
CA ALA A 25 -3.28 -1.22 19.32
C ALA A 25 -4.16 -1.19 20.58
N LEU A 26 -3.94 -2.08 21.55
CA LEU A 26 -4.71 -2.11 22.80
C LEU A 26 -4.50 -0.85 23.65
N ASP A 27 -3.28 -0.30 23.71
CA ASP A 27 -3.04 0.99 24.37
C ASP A 27 -3.94 2.08 23.78
N LEU A 28 -3.96 2.23 22.46
CA LEU A 28 -4.79 3.25 21.80
C LEU A 28 -6.30 2.98 21.92
N ILE A 29 -6.72 1.72 21.77
CA ILE A 29 -8.14 1.34 21.83
C ILE A 29 -8.71 1.56 23.23
N LEU A 30 -7.95 1.21 24.28
CA LEU A 30 -8.44 1.26 25.67
C LEU A 30 -8.29 2.66 26.28
N THR A 31 -7.24 3.40 25.95
CA THR A 31 -7.00 4.73 26.53
C THR A 31 -7.61 5.87 25.72
N GLY A 32 -7.80 5.68 24.41
CA GLY A 32 -8.21 6.75 23.49
C GLY A 32 -7.23 7.93 23.45
N ARG A 33 -5.97 7.74 23.89
CA ARG A 33 -4.99 8.83 23.96
C ARG A 33 -4.64 9.35 22.55
N PRO A 34 -4.32 10.64 22.42
CA PRO A 34 -3.78 11.16 21.16
C PRO A 34 -2.37 10.58 20.90
N VAL A 35 -2.03 10.44 19.62
CA VAL A 35 -0.71 10.03 19.14
C VAL A 35 -0.13 11.13 18.27
N GLY A 36 1.11 11.53 18.56
CA GLY A 36 1.83 12.52 17.75
C GLY A 36 2.36 11.92 16.44
N ALA A 37 2.62 12.76 15.44
CA ALA A 37 3.06 12.31 14.12
C ALA A 37 4.35 11.46 14.13
N GLN A 38 5.34 11.84 14.95
CA GLN A 38 6.61 11.10 15.04
C GLN A 38 6.45 9.74 15.73
N GLU A 39 5.63 9.67 16.76
CA GLU A 39 5.29 8.42 17.42
C GLU A 39 4.52 7.49 16.47
N ALA A 40 3.53 8.04 15.76
CA ALA A 40 2.78 7.31 14.74
C ALA A 40 3.70 6.73 13.65
N LEU A 41 4.70 7.49 13.19
CA LEU A 41 5.69 7.02 12.22
C LEU A 41 6.53 5.89 12.81
N ALA A 42 7.05 6.06 14.03
CA ALA A 42 7.91 5.07 14.68
C ALA A 42 7.22 3.73 14.93
N MET A 43 5.89 3.72 15.12
CA MET A 43 5.12 2.49 15.29
C MET A 43 4.57 1.88 14.00
N GLY A 44 4.73 2.56 12.85
CA GLY A 44 4.19 2.12 11.56
C GLY A 44 2.70 2.47 11.34
N LEU A 45 2.11 3.34 12.16
CA LEU A 45 0.73 3.81 11.98
C LEU A 45 0.59 4.73 10.76
N VAL A 46 1.63 5.50 10.45
CA VAL A 46 1.74 6.33 9.24
C VAL A 46 3.04 6.01 8.52
N ASN A 47 3.04 6.13 7.20
CA ASN A 47 4.23 5.83 6.39
C ASN A 47 5.16 7.03 6.22
N ARG A 48 4.66 8.26 6.32
CA ARG A 48 5.40 9.50 6.07
C ARG A 48 4.91 10.63 6.99
N VAL A 49 5.83 11.52 7.37
CA VAL A 49 5.53 12.77 8.09
C VAL A 49 6.04 13.94 7.26
N VAL A 50 5.20 14.95 7.09
CA VAL A 50 5.49 16.15 6.29
C VAL A 50 5.17 17.42 7.09
N PRO A 51 5.68 18.59 6.69
CA PRO A 51 5.32 19.86 7.31
C PRO A 51 3.81 20.10 7.33
N HIS A 52 3.35 20.87 8.31
CA HIS A 52 1.95 21.23 8.44
C HIS A 52 1.41 21.89 7.15
N GLY A 53 0.24 21.46 6.71
CA GLY A 53 -0.40 21.95 5.48
C GLY A 53 0.02 21.23 4.19
N GLN A 54 1.02 20.34 4.22
CA GLN A 54 1.53 19.67 3.01
C GLN A 54 1.03 18.23 2.82
N ALA A 55 0.23 17.70 3.75
CA ALA A 55 -0.21 16.30 3.72
C ALA A 55 -0.92 15.91 2.41
N ARG A 56 -1.83 16.77 1.91
CA ARG A 56 -2.56 16.53 0.66
C ARG A 56 -1.63 16.50 -0.55
N GLN A 57 -0.75 17.51 -0.66
CA GLN A 57 0.19 17.60 -1.77
C GLN A 57 1.09 16.36 -1.82
N ALA A 58 1.69 15.98 -0.69
CA ALA A 58 2.56 14.82 -0.61
C ALA A 58 1.81 13.50 -0.94
N ALA A 59 0.54 13.38 -0.55
CA ALA A 59 -0.28 12.23 -0.90
C ALA A 59 -0.60 12.17 -2.41
N GLU A 60 -0.93 13.31 -3.03
CA GLU A 60 -1.20 13.41 -4.48
C GLU A 60 0.07 13.19 -5.32
N GLU A 61 1.23 13.61 -4.83
CA GLU A 61 2.53 13.31 -5.44
C GLU A 61 2.81 11.81 -5.42
N LEU A 62 2.67 11.16 -4.26
CA LEU A 62 2.85 9.71 -4.14
C LEU A 62 1.84 8.93 -4.99
N ALA A 63 0.58 9.37 -5.05
CA ALA A 63 -0.43 8.74 -5.90
C ALA A 63 -0.06 8.81 -7.39
N ARG A 64 0.47 9.96 -7.84
CA ARG A 64 0.97 10.14 -9.21
C ARG A 64 2.18 9.26 -9.54
N GLU A 65 3.03 9.00 -8.55
CA GLU A 65 4.15 8.07 -8.70
C GLU A 65 3.62 6.64 -8.86
N ILE A 66 2.75 6.19 -7.96
CA ILE A 66 2.18 4.82 -7.97
C ILE A 66 1.35 4.57 -9.24
N SER A 67 0.63 5.58 -9.74
CA SER A 67 -0.20 5.43 -10.95
C SER A 67 0.61 5.18 -12.23
N ARG A 68 1.93 5.41 -12.21
CA ARG A 68 2.82 5.17 -13.36
C ARG A 68 3.31 3.72 -13.43
N PHE A 69 3.14 2.94 -12.37
CA PHE A 69 3.56 1.54 -12.36
C PHE A 69 2.57 0.63 -13.10
N PRO A 70 3.00 -0.58 -13.53
CA PRO A 70 2.10 -1.58 -14.12
C PRO A 70 0.93 -1.89 -13.17
N GLN A 71 -0.27 -1.47 -13.57
CA GLN A 71 -1.40 -1.41 -12.64
C GLN A 71 -1.97 -2.79 -12.32
N LEU A 72 -1.83 -3.78 -13.22
CA LEU A 72 -2.28 -5.13 -12.93
C LEU A 72 -1.38 -5.72 -11.83
N CYS A 73 -0.06 -5.66 -11.99
CA CYS A 73 0.90 -6.09 -10.96
C CYS A 73 0.63 -5.45 -9.60
N MET A 74 0.55 -4.12 -9.54
CA MET A 74 0.35 -3.39 -8.27
C MET A 74 -0.96 -3.76 -7.57
N ARG A 75 -2.03 -4.02 -8.34
CA ARG A 75 -3.33 -4.40 -7.77
C ARG A 75 -3.33 -5.85 -7.30
N SER A 76 -2.74 -6.76 -8.07
CA SER A 76 -2.57 -8.17 -7.71
C SER A 76 -1.78 -8.32 -6.42
N ASP A 77 -0.61 -7.67 -6.31
CA ASP A 77 0.23 -7.73 -5.11
C ASP A 77 -0.50 -7.17 -3.88
N ARG A 78 -1.17 -6.02 -4.05
CA ARG A 78 -1.94 -5.39 -2.97
C ARG A 78 -3.08 -6.29 -2.49
N LEU A 79 -3.79 -6.96 -3.39
CA LEU A 79 -4.91 -7.81 -3.04
C LEU A 79 -4.43 -9.07 -2.29
N SER A 80 -3.40 -9.74 -2.82
CA SER A 80 -2.75 -10.88 -2.17
C SER A 80 -2.29 -10.54 -0.74
N ALA A 81 -1.66 -9.38 -0.54
CA ALA A 81 -1.20 -8.92 0.78
C ALA A 81 -2.35 -8.68 1.79
N TYR A 82 -3.56 -8.35 1.34
CA TYR A 82 -4.73 -8.25 2.21
C TYR A 82 -5.37 -9.60 2.50
N GLU A 83 -5.54 -10.43 1.48
CA GLU A 83 -6.23 -11.72 1.58
C GLU A 83 -5.47 -12.71 2.46
N GLN A 84 -4.13 -12.67 2.45
CA GLN A 84 -3.32 -13.60 3.24
C GLN A 84 -3.64 -13.60 4.74
N PHE A 85 -4.16 -12.49 5.28
CA PHE A 85 -4.47 -12.39 6.72
C PHE A 85 -5.48 -13.42 7.20
N ASP A 86 -6.31 -13.95 6.30
CA ASP A 86 -7.38 -14.89 6.61
C ASP A 86 -7.08 -16.31 6.07
N LEU A 87 -5.85 -16.56 5.61
CA LEU A 87 -5.41 -17.82 5.01
C LEU A 87 -4.29 -18.49 5.81
N SER A 88 -4.13 -19.80 5.67
CA SER A 88 -2.89 -20.47 6.08
C SER A 88 -1.73 -20.08 5.16
N PHE A 89 -0.50 -20.30 5.61
CA PHE A 89 0.69 -19.97 4.81
C PHE A 89 0.70 -20.65 3.43
N GLN A 90 0.30 -21.92 3.35
CA GLN A 90 0.28 -22.66 2.08
C GLN A 90 -0.82 -22.14 1.14
N GLU A 91 -2.00 -21.84 1.68
CA GLU A 91 -3.10 -21.24 0.90
C GLU A 91 -2.74 -19.83 0.42
N ALA A 92 -2.08 -19.03 1.26
CA ALA A 92 -1.62 -17.69 0.90
C ALA A 92 -0.60 -17.72 -0.25
N LEU A 93 0.35 -18.66 -0.24
CA LEU A 93 1.31 -18.84 -1.35
C LEU A 93 0.61 -19.26 -2.65
N ALA A 94 -0.36 -20.18 -2.56
CA ALA A 94 -1.14 -20.58 -3.73
C ALA A 94 -1.99 -19.40 -4.28
N ASN A 95 -2.56 -18.59 -3.40
CA ASN A 95 -3.32 -17.39 -3.75
C ASN A 95 -2.43 -16.33 -4.41
N GLU A 96 -1.24 -16.06 -3.84
CA GLU A 96 -0.24 -15.17 -4.43
C GLU A 96 0.15 -15.62 -5.84
N PHE A 97 0.43 -16.92 -6.01
CA PHE A 97 0.78 -17.49 -7.31
C PHE A 97 -0.34 -17.25 -8.34
N GLN A 98 -1.60 -17.49 -7.95
CA GLN A 98 -2.75 -17.29 -8.83
C GLN A 98 -2.90 -15.83 -9.28
N HIS A 99 -2.70 -14.87 -8.37
CA HIS A 99 -2.68 -13.43 -8.71
C HIS A 99 -1.53 -13.06 -9.65
N GLY A 100 -0.38 -13.75 -9.53
CA GLY A 100 0.81 -13.50 -10.34
C GLY A 100 0.76 -14.06 -11.77
N VAL A 101 0.06 -15.18 -12.01
CA VAL A 101 -0.03 -15.80 -13.35
C VAL A 101 -0.63 -14.84 -14.37
N ASP A 102 -1.71 -14.16 -14.03
CA ASP A 102 -2.38 -13.21 -14.93
C ASP A 102 -1.48 -12.01 -15.26
N VAL A 103 -0.71 -11.53 -14.28
CA VAL A 103 0.27 -10.44 -14.45
C VAL A 103 1.38 -10.87 -15.41
N LEU A 104 1.92 -12.08 -15.26
CA LEU A 104 3.00 -12.59 -16.11
C LEU A 104 2.56 -12.69 -17.58
N GLN A 105 1.32 -13.11 -17.82
CA GLN A 105 0.78 -13.26 -19.17
C GLN A 105 0.51 -11.91 -19.85
N VAL A 106 0.03 -10.91 -19.11
CA VAL A 106 -0.41 -9.63 -19.68
C VAL A 106 0.70 -8.57 -19.68
N GLU A 107 1.42 -8.42 -18.57
CA GLU A 107 2.41 -7.35 -18.38
C GLU A 107 3.87 -7.87 -18.44
N GLY A 108 4.09 -9.16 -18.17
CA GLY A 108 5.42 -9.74 -17.93
C GLY A 108 6.40 -9.59 -19.10
N ALA A 109 5.99 -9.95 -20.32
CA ALA A 109 6.86 -9.88 -21.49
C ALA A 109 7.28 -8.43 -21.84
N THR A 110 6.30 -7.53 -21.86
CA THR A 110 6.51 -6.10 -22.13
C THR A 110 7.37 -5.43 -21.05
N GLY A 111 7.14 -5.78 -19.78
CA GLY A 111 7.94 -5.30 -18.64
C GLY A 111 9.40 -5.75 -18.74
N ALA A 112 9.63 -7.03 -19.01
CA ALA A 112 10.99 -7.59 -19.13
C ALA A 112 11.76 -6.97 -20.30
N GLN A 113 11.10 -6.73 -21.43
CA GLN A 113 11.72 -6.11 -22.60
C GLN A 113 12.12 -4.65 -22.34
N LYS A 114 11.26 -3.86 -21.68
CA LYS A 114 11.58 -2.48 -21.27
C LYS A 114 12.76 -2.44 -20.30
N PHE A 115 12.78 -3.35 -19.32
CA PHE A 115 13.87 -3.44 -18.35
C PHE A 115 15.21 -3.83 -19.02
N ALA A 116 15.18 -4.79 -19.94
CA ALA A 116 16.34 -5.23 -20.70
C ALA A 116 16.92 -4.11 -21.58
N SER A 117 16.07 -3.30 -22.22
CA SER A 117 16.46 -2.15 -23.06
C SER A 117 16.90 -0.91 -22.26
N GLY A 118 16.88 -0.97 -20.92
CA GLY A 118 17.41 0.08 -20.04
C GLY A 118 16.34 1.04 -19.48
N ALA A 119 15.10 0.96 -19.95
CA ALA A 119 13.97 1.70 -19.39
C ALA A 119 13.51 1.05 -18.06
N GLY A 120 13.46 1.82 -16.98
CA GLY A 120 13.01 1.34 -15.65
C GLY A 120 14.12 0.86 -14.69
N ARG A 121 15.39 0.83 -15.09
CA ARG A 121 16.52 0.47 -14.16
C ARG A 121 16.76 1.50 -13.05
N HIS A 122 16.28 2.74 -13.22
CA HIS A 122 16.42 3.86 -12.29
C HIS A 122 15.07 4.40 -11.79
N GLY A 123 13.98 3.63 -11.92
CA GLY A 123 12.64 4.06 -11.50
C GLY A 123 11.99 5.16 -12.36
N SER A 124 12.63 5.57 -13.46
CA SER A 124 12.03 6.49 -14.44
C SER A 124 11.17 5.70 -15.43
N PHE A 125 9.85 5.88 -15.33
CA PHE A 125 8.83 5.31 -16.21
C PHE A 125 8.16 6.45 -17.00
N THR A 126 8.91 7.14 -17.86
CA THR A 126 8.32 8.04 -18.85
C THR A 126 7.82 7.21 -20.02
N LEU A 127 6.50 7.10 -20.17
CA LEU A 127 5.88 6.64 -21.41
C LEU A 127 6.03 7.78 -22.41
N ASN A 128 6.80 7.59 -23.47
CA ASN A 128 6.77 8.51 -24.61
C ASN A 128 5.37 8.41 -25.22
N GLU A 129 4.64 9.53 -25.23
CA GLU A 129 3.45 9.67 -26.06
C GLU A 129 3.88 9.48 -27.52
N GLU A 130 3.41 8.40 -28.13
CA GLU A 130 3.48 8.24 -29.58
C GLU A 130 2.73 9.42 -30.19
N THR A 131 3.51 10.30 -30.82
CA THR A 131 3.00 11.38 -31.65
C THR A 131 2.20 10.73 -32.78
N GLY A 132 0.88 10.94 -32.73
CA GLY A 132 -0.03 10.52 -33.77
C GLY A 132 0.39 11.11 -35.12
N ASP A 133 0.66 10.21 -36.06
CA ASP A 133 0.71 10.52 -37.48
C ASP A 133 -0.74 10.58 -38.00
N SER A 134 -1.21 11.78 -38.38
CA SER A 134 -2.20 12.14 -39.41
C SER A 134 -2.81 13.51 -39.13
#